data_AF-A0A834DDS3-F1
#
_entry.id   AF-A0A834DDS3-F1
#
_cell.length_a   1.000
_cell.length_b   1.000
_cell.length_c   1.000
_cell.angle_alpha   90.00
_cell.angle_beta   90.00
_cell.angle_gamma   90.00
#
_symmetry.space_group_name_H-M   'P 1'
#
loop_
_entity.id
_entity.type
_entity.pdbx_description
1 polymer ?
#
loop_
_entity_poly.entity_id
_entity_poly.type
_entity_poly.pdbx_seq_one_letter_code
_entity_poly.pdbx_strand_id
1 'polypeptide(L)'
;MIARQMVDMLVESSSNVEMILKFFDMFLKLKDIVGSEAFQDYVTDPRGLISKKDFQKAMDSQKQFTGPEIQFLLSCSEADENEMINCEEFANRFQEPAREIGFNVAVLLTNLSEHVPHDPRLRNFLELAESILEYFRPYLGRIEIMGASRRIERIYFEISETNRAQWEMPQVRCMLACGLWGHAPCTLGPHPGLCMLCTSALKTLMGLCSAHANPCPPFCTHFRGPAVPLDTLGSPLAHLLQPWCTHGCTPPLAAGTLCLPFAHSPWKPL
;
A
#
# COMPACT_ATOMS: atom_id res chain seq x y z
N MET A 1 -31.08 -22.97 -0.32
CA MET A 1 -32.41 -22.31 -0.33
C MET A 1 -32.27 -20.82 -0.03
N ILE A 2 -31.60 -20.45 1.07
CA ILE A 2 -31.40 -19.04 1.48
C ILE A 2 -30.71 -18.20 0.40
N ALA A 3 -29.54 -18.62 -0.11
CA ALA A 3 -28.82 -17.83 -1.13
C ALA A 3 -29.65 -17.57 -2.40
N ARG A 4 -30.49 -18.50 -2.83
CA ARG A 4 -31.40 -18.29 -3.96
C ARG A 4 -32.49 -17.26 -3.65
N GLN A 5 -33.08 -17.32 -2.45
CA GLN A 5 -34.06 -16.32 -2.01
C GLN A 5 -33.45 -14.91 -1.92
N MET A 6 -32.18 -14.81 -1.52
CA MET A 6 -31.46 -13.53 -1.53
C MET A 6 -31.29 -12.98 -2.95
N VAL A 7 -30.97 -13.83 -3.92
CA VAL A 7 -30.93 -13.43 -5.34
C VAL A 7 -32.31 -13.00 -5.83
N ASP A 8 -33.37 -13.70 -5.46
CA ASP A 8 -34.74 -13.32 -5.84
C ASP A 8 -35.11 -11.93 -5.28
N MET A 9 -34.78 -11.63 -4.02
CA MET A 9 -34.99 -10.30 -3.43
C MET A 9 -34.17 -9.20 -4.12
N LEU A 10 -32.92 -9.48 -4.52
CA LEU A 10 -32.10 -8.53 -5.28
C LEU A 10 -32.73 -8.21 -6.64
N VAL A 11 -33.29 -9.23 -7.32
CA VAL A 11 -33.96 -9.06 -8.61
C VAL A 11 -35.26 -8.26 -8.45
N GLU A 12 -36.05 -8.56 -7.42
CA GLU A 12 -37.28 -7.81 -7.09
C GLU A 12 -37.01 -6.32 -6.84
N SER A 13 -35.86 -6.00 -6.22
CA SER A 13 -35.44 -4.63 -5.91
C SER A 13 -34.35 -4.10 -6.85
N SER A 14 -34.23 -4.64 -8.05
CA SER A 14 -33.11 -4.38 -8.99
C SER A 14 -32.82 -2.89 -9.17
N SER A 15 -33.81 -2.08 -9.54
CA SER A 15 -33.65 -0.62 -9.73
C SER A 15 -33.02 0.08 -8.51
N ASN A 16 -33.46 -0.26 -7.31
CA ASN A 16 -32.93 0.34 -6.07
C ASN A 16 -31.48 -0.10 -5.84
N VAL A 17 -31.17 -1.38 -6.06
CA VAL A 17 -29.82 -1.92 -5.92
C VAL A 17 -28.88 -1.27 -6.93
N GLU A 18 -29.31 -1.09 -8.18
CA GLU A 18 -28.52 -0.42 -9.21
C GLU A 18 -28.18 1.02 -8.83
N MET A 19 -29.15 1.77 -8.29
CA MET A 19 -28.90 3.14 -7.82
C MET A 19 -27.88 3.18 -6.67
N ILE A 20 -27.97 2.25 -5.73
CA ILE A 20 -27.03 2.13 -4.60
C ILE A 20 -25.62 1.79 -5.10
N LEU A 21 -25.49 0.83 -6.03
CA LEU A 21 -24.20 0.46 -6.60
C LEU A 21 -23.58 1.65 -7.37
N LYS A 22 -24.38 2.35 -8.18
CA LYS A 22 -23.90 3.57 -8.87
C LYS A 22 -23.47 4.65 -7.90
N PHE A 23 -24.20 4.83 -6.80
CA PHE A 23 -23.81 5.79 -5.75
C PHE A 23 -22.41 5.47 -5.21
N PHE A 24 -22.15 4.22 -4.79
CA PHE A 24 -20.83 3.84 -4.30
C PHE A 24 -19.74 3.97 -5.36
N ASP A 25 -20.00 3.51 -6.58
CA ASP A 25 -19.06 3.63 -7.70
C ASP A 25 -18.64 5.10 -7.93
N MET A 26 -19.59 6.03 -7.89
CA MET A 26 -19.29 7.44 -8.08
C MET A 26 -18.37 8.01 -7.00
N PHE A 27 -18.66 7.76 -5.73
CA PHE A 27 -17.88 8.34 -4.64
C PHE A 27 -16.53 7.66 -4.44
N LEU A 28 -16.44 6.34 -4.65
CA LEU A 28 -15.16 5.62 -4.62
C LEU A 28 -14.19 6.17 -5.67
N LYS A 29 -14.67 6.40 -6.90
CA LYS A 29 -13.87 7.02 -7.98
C LYS A 29 -13.54 8.48 -7.70
N LEU A 30 -14.46 9.24 -7.10
CA LEU A 30 -14.26 10.66 -6.83
C LEU A 30 -12.97 10.92 -6.04
N LYS A 31 -12.67 10.11 -5.03
CA LYS A 31 -11.44 10.26 -4.24
C LYS A 31 -10.18 10.08 -5.09
N ASP A 32 -10.16 9.07 -5.95
CA ASP A 32 -9.02 8.81 -6.84
C ASP A 32 -8.84 9.94 -7.87
N ILE A 33 -9.95 10.51 -8.37
CA ILE A 33 -9.92 11.66 -9.28
C ILE A 33 -9.38 12.90 -8.58
N VAL A 34 -9.92 13.25 -7.41
CA VAL A 34 -9.49 14.45 -6.67
C VAL A 34 -8.01 14.35 -6.27
N GLY A 35 -7.51 13.15 -5.98
CA GLY A 35 -6.09 12.90 -5.69
C GLY A 35 -5.15 12.90 -6.91
N SER A 36 -5.68 12.95 -8.14
CA SER A 36 -4.87 12.89 -9.36
C SER A 36 -4.24 14.24 -9.72
N GLU A 37 -2.99 14.23 -10.20
CA GLU A 37 -2.29 15.44 -10.67
C GLU A 37 -3.11 16.18 -11.75
N ALA A 38 -3.74 15.43 -12.66
CA ALA A 38 -4.58 15.99 -13.72
C ALA A 38 -5.79 16.78 -13.19
N PHE A 39 -6.33 16.43 -12.02
CA PHE A 39 -7.40 17.21 -11.39
C PHE A 39 -6.82 18.43 -10.66
N GLN A 40 -5.68 18.26 -9.99
CA GLN A 40 -5.00 19.33 -9.24
C GLN A 40 -4.58 20.50 -10.14
N ASP A 41 -4.29 20.27 -11.42
CA ASP A 41 -4.00 21.34 -12.40
C ASP A 41 -5.15 22.36 -12.58
N TYR A 42 -6.39 21.98 -12.24
CA TYR A 42 -7.56 22.86 -12.30
C TYR A 42 -7.79 23.63 -10.99
N VAL A 43 -7.14 23.22 -9.90
CA VAL A 43 -7.23 23.86 -8.58
C VAL A 43 -6.22 25.01 -8.53
N THR A 44 -6.68 26.22 -8.85
CA THR A 44 -5.82 27.41 -8.90
C THR A 44 -5.74 28.19 -7.59
N ASP A 45 -6.64 27.91 -6.63
CA ASP A 45 -6.66 28.57 -5.34
C ASP A 45 -5.61 27.96 -4.39
N PRO A 46 -4.72 28.76 -3.77
CA PRO A 46 -3.72 28.26 -2.81
C PRO A 46 -4.33 27.61 -1.56
N ARG A 47 -5.63 27.82 -1.31
CA ARG A 47 -6.38 27.16 -0.23
C ARG A 47 -6.88 25.76 -0.61
N GLY A 48 -6.64 25.30 -1.84
CA GLY A 48 -7.14 24.02 -2.34
C GLY A 48 -8.61 24.03 -2.76
N LEU A 49 -9.16 25.21 -3.05
CA LEU A 49 -10.55 25.39 -3.45
C LEU A 49 -10.70 25.45 -4.99
N ILE A 50 -11.81 24.93 -5.50
CA ILE A 50 -12.11 24.96 -6.94
C ILE A 50 -13.49 25.56 -7.21
N SER A 51 -13.63 26.30 -8.31
CA SER A 51 -14.92 26.83 -8.73
C SER A 51 -15.82 25.71 -9.27
N LYS A 52 -17.15 25.85 -9.17
CA LYS A 52 -18.09 24.89 -9.79
C LYS A 52 -17.84 24.67 -11.28
N LYS A 53 -17.43 25.72 -12.00
CA LYS A 53 -17.15 25.66 -13.44
C LYS A 53 -15.89 24.84 -13.73
N ASP A 54 -14.83 25.06 -12.97
CA ASP A 54 -13.58 24.33 -13.15
C ASP A 54 -13.72 22.89 -12.68
N PHE A 55 -14.50 22.63 -11.62
CA PHE A 55 -14.86 21.28 -11.20
C PHE A 55 -15.57 20.51 -12.32
N GLN A 56 -16.63 21.09 -12.91
CA GLN A 56 -17.33 20.47 -14.04
C GLN A 56 -16.37 20.15 -15.19
N LYS A 57 -15.51 21.11 -15.56
CA LYS A 57 -14.53 20.97 -16.64
C LYS A 57 -13.49 19.88 -16.35
N ALA A 58 -12.98 19.80 -15.12
CA ALA A 58 -12.01 18.79 -14.71
C ALA A 58 -12.63 17.38 -14.79
N MET A 59 -13.86 17.22 -14.28
CA MET A 59 -14.59 15.95 -14.30
C MET A 59 -14.93 15.51 -15.72
N ASP A 60 -15.38 16.42 -16.58
CA ASP A 60 -15.63 16.14 -18.00
C ASP A 60 -14.35 15.74 -18.75
N SER A 61 -13.20 16.33 -18.39
CA SER A 61 -11.91 16.04 -19.03
C SER A 61 -11.40 14.64 -18.72
N GLN A 62 -11.69 14.11 -17.52
CA GLN A 62 -11.27 12.76 -17.13
C GLN A 62 -12.11 11.63 -17.76
N LYS A 63 -13.30 11.93 -18.30
CA LYS A 63 -14.21 10.98 -18.97
C LYS A 63 -14.58 9.73 -18.13
N GLN A 64 -14.48 9.83 -16.80
CA GLN A 64 -14.90 8.76 -15.88
C GLN A 64 -16.37 8.87 -15.48
N PHE A 65 -16.97 10.06 -15.67
CA PHE A 65 -18.35 10.38 -15.32
C PHE A 65 -19.14 10.84 -16.54
N THR A 66 -20.44 10.59 -16.50
CA THR A 66 -21.42 11.12 -17.46
C THR A 66 -21.91 12.50 -17.02
N GLY A 67 -22.39 13.32 -17.96
CA GLY A 67 -22.91 14.66 -17.65
C GLY A 67 -23.93 14.71 -16.49
N PRO A 68 -24.95 13.83 -16.45
CA PRO A 68 -25.89 13.76 -15.33
C PRO A 68 -25.24 13.40 -13.98
N GLU A 69 -24.24 12.53 -13.98
CA GLU A 69 -23.51 12.16 -12.75
C GLU A 69 -22.68 13.33 -12.23
N ILE A 70 -22.05 14.11 -13.11
CA ILE A 70 -21.30 15.30 -12.69
C ILE A 70 -22.26 16.37 -12.13
N GLN A 71 -23.43 16.55 -12.75
CA GLN A 71 -24.47 17.43 -12.20
C GLN A 71 -24.97 16.96 -10.84
N PHE A 72 -25.13 15.65 -10.65
CA PHE A 72 -25.45 15.06 -9.35
C PHE A 72 -24.36 15.37 -8.31
N LEU A 73 -23.09 15.17 -8.63
CA LEU A 73 -21.98 15.50 -7.73
C LEU A 73 -21.94 16.99 -7.37
N LEU A 74 -22.16 17.88 -8.34
CA LEU A 74 -22.28 19.33 -8.09
C LEU A 74 -23.45 19.67 -7.17
N SER A 75 -24.58 18.95 -7.28
CA SER A 75 -25.72 19.13 -6.38
C SER A 75 -25.46 18.65 -4.96
N CYS A 76 -24.57 17.67 -4.78
CA CYS A 76 -24.12 17.19 -3.48
C CYS A 76 -22.99 18.05 -2.87
N SER A 77 -22.30 18.84 -3.68
CA SER A 77 -21.21 19.69 -3.22
C SER A 77 -21.72 20.91 -2.44
N GLU A 78 -21.07 21.20 -1.32
CA GLU A 78 -21.26 22.44 -0.58
C GLU A 78 -20.27 23.48 -1.10
N ALA A 79 -20.79 24.65 -1.46
CA ALA A 79 -19.99 25.78 -1.89
C ALA A 79 -19.99 26.85 -0.80
N ASP A 80 -18.86 27.52 -0.64
CA ASP A 80 -18.73 28.67 0.25
C ASP A 80 -19.43 29.92 -0.32
N GLU A 81 -19.31 31.05 0.39
CA GLU A 81 -19.89 32.34 -0.02
C GLU A 81 -19.40 32.84 -1.39
N ASN A 82 -18.26 32.33 -1.88
CA ASN A 82 -17.66 32.69 -3.17
C ASN A 82 -17.94 31.65 -4.27
N GLU A 83 -18.87 30.71 -4.05
CA GLU A 83 -19.17 29.59 -4.95
C GLU A 83 -18.02 28.59 -5.14
N MET A 84 -17.10 28.51 -4.17
CA MET A 84 -15.94 27.63 -4.22
C MET A 84 -16.17 26.35 -3.43
N ILE A 85 -15.73 25.22 -3.98
CA ILE A 85 -15.87 23.88 -3.37
C ILE A 85 -14.53 23.45 -2.78
N ASN A 86 -14.57 22.93 -1.54
CA ASN A 86 -13.47 22.18 -0.96
C ASN A 86 -13.55 20.70 -1.39
N CYS A 87 -12.83 20.34 -2.45
CA CYS A 87 -12.92 18.98 -3.01
C CYS A 87 -12.37 17.89 -2.11
N GLU A 88 -11.34 18.19 -1.31
CA GLU A 88 -10.77 17.21 -0.39
C GLU A 88 -11.77 16.86 0.72
N GLU A 89 -12.37 17.88 1.32
CA GLU A 89 -13.42 17.70 2.34
C GLU A 89 -14.67 17.02 1.75
N PHE A 90 -15.10 17.44 0.56
CA PHE A 90 -16.22 16.84 -0.15
C PHE A 90 -15.98 15.35 -0.43
N ALA A 91 -14.82 14.97 -0.96
CA ALA A 91 -14.49 13.58 -1.23
C ALA A 91 -14.42 12.74 0.07
N ASN A 92 -13.77 13.26 1.11
CA ASN A 92 -13.60 12.53 2.37
C ASN A 92 -14.95 12.28 3.09
N ARG A 93 -15.87 13.25 3.06
CA ARG A 93 -17.20 13.13 3.70
C ARG A 93 -18.02 11.95 3.18
N PHE A 94 -17.96 11.68 1.87
CA PHE A 94 -18.73 10.60 1.26
C PHE A 94 -17.94 9.30 1.15
N GLN A 95 -16.61 9.36 1.08
CA GLN A 95 -15.78 8.16 0.94
C GLN A 95 -15.85 7.25 2.16
N GLU A 96 -15.75 7.77 3.38
CA GLU A 96 -15.72 6.91 4.57
C GLU A 96 -17.00 6.08 4.73
N PRO A 97 -18.21 6.68 4.69
CA PRO A 97 -19.46 5.90 4.72
C PRO A 97 -19.60 4.97 3.52
N ALA A 98 -19.19 5.41 2.32
CA ALA A 98 -19.22 4.59 1.12
C ALA A 98 -18.29 3.38 1.22
N ARG A 99 -17.13 3.54 1.87
CA ARG A 99 -16.15 2.46 2.09
C ARG A 99 -16.72 1.39 3.01
N GLU A 100 -17.26 1.78 4.16
CA GLU A 100 -17.79 0.84 5.16
C GLU A 100 -18.98 0.03 4.63
N ILE A 101 -19.95 0.71 4.01
CA ILE A 101 -21.14 0.02 3.48
C ILE A 101 -20.78 -0.75 2.21
N GLY A 102 -19.97 -0.15 1.34
CA GLY A 102 -19.51 -0.76 0.09
C GLY A 102 -18.77 -2.07 0.30
N PHE A 103 -17.94 -2.17 1.35
CA PHE A 103 -17.24 -3.41 1.67
C PHE A 103 -18.22 -4.55 2.00
N ASN A 104 -19.24 -4.29 2.82
CA ASN A 104 -20.27 -5.28 3.15
C ASN A 104 -21.07 -5.75 1.92
N VAL A 105 -21.37 -4.82 1.00
CA VAL A 105 -22.03 -5.15 -0.28
C VAL A 105 -21.12 -6.03 -1.14
N ALA A 106 -19.83 -5.70 -1.24
CA ALA A 106 -18.85 -6.50 -1.98
C ALA A 106 -18.71 -7.92 -1.43
N VAL A 107 -18.65 -8.07 -0.09
CA VAL A 107 -18.63 -9.37 0.59
C VAL A 107 -19.90 -10.16 0.28
N LEU A 108 -21.07 -9.52 0.37
CA LEU A 108 -22.35 -10.15 0.10
C LEU A 108 -22.44 -10.70 -1.34
N LEU A 109 -22.08 -9.88 -2.33
CA LEU A 109 -22.11 -10.27 -3.74
C LEU A 109 -21.10 -11.38 -4.04
N THR A 110 -19.90 -11.30 -3.46
CA THR A 110 -18.88 -12.34 -3.57
C THR A 110 -19.35 -13.66 -2.94
N ASN A 111 -19.97 -13.60 -1.77
CA ASN A 111 -20.51 -14.77 -1.09
C ASN A 111 -21.62 -15.43 -1.91
N LEU A 112 -22.57 -14.63 -2.42
CA LEU A 112 -23.66 -15.13 -3.26
C LEU A 112 -23.15 -15.75 -4.57
N SER A 113 -22.13 -15.17 -5.20
CA SER A 113 -21.57 -15.69 -6.46
C SER A 113 -20.90 -17.05 -6.29
N GLU A 114 -20.27 -17.30 -5.14
CA GLU A 114 -19.72 -18.63 -4.82
C GLU A 114 -20.80 -19.68 -4.52
N HIS A 115 -21.91 -19.27 -3.89
CA HIS A 115 -23.01 -20.18 -3.56
C HIS A 115 -23.99 -20.43 -4.72
N VAL A 116 -24.08 -19.50 -5.68
CA VAL A 116 -25.01 -19.56 -6.82
C VAL A 116 -24.29 -19.17 -8.14
N PRO A 117 -23.26 -19.93 -8.57
CA PRO A 117 -22.36 -19.52 -9.66
C PRO A 117 -22.97 -19.52 -11.07
N HIS A 118 -24.13 -20.15 -11.26
CA HIS A 118 -24.75 -20.34 -12.58
C HIS A 118 -26.06 -19.56 -12.77
N ASP A 119 -26.37 -18.58 -11.89
CA ASP A 119 -27.54 -17.73 -12.07
C ASP A 119 -27.19 -16.48 -12.91
N PRO A 120 -27.74 -16.34 -14.14
CA PRO A 120 -27.44 -15.18 -14.99
C PRO A 120 -27.95 -13.86 -14.41
N ARG A 121 -28.96 -13.89 -13.53
CA ARG A 121 -29.51 -12.67 -12.90
C ARG A 121 -28.49 -12.07 -11.93
N LEU A 122 -27.81 -12.92 -11.16
CA LEU A 122 -26.74 -12.49 -10.26
C LEU A 122 -25.55 -11.92 -11.04
N ARG A 123 -25.24 -12.50 -12.21
CA ARG A 123 -24.14 -12.02 -13.06
C ARG A 123 -24.31 -10.55 -13.47
N ASN A 124 -25.53 -10.10 -13.80
CA ASN A 124 -25.78 -8.69 -14.12
C ASN A 124 -25.39 -7.76 -12.96
N PHE A 125 -25.70 -8.14 -11.72
CA PHE A 125 -25.31 -7.34 -10.55
C PHE A 125 -23.79 -7.35 -10.32
N LEU A 126 -23.12 -8.47 -10.58
CA LEU A 126 -21.67 -8.56 -10.49
C LEU A 126 -20.97 -7.69 -11.54
N GLU A 127 -21.52 -7.61 -12.76
CA GLU A 127 -21.03 -6.74 -13.83
C GLU A 127 -21.23 -5.26 -13.47
N LEU A 128 -22.38 -4.89 -12.87
CA LEU A 128 -22.61 -3.53 -12.39
C LEU A 128 -21.73 -3.14 -11.20
N ALA A 129 -21.39 -4.10 -10.34
CA ALA A 129 -20.55 -3.91 -9.16
C ALA A 129 -19.06 -4.15 -9.43
N GLU A 130 -18.64 -4.35 -10.69
CA GLU A 130 -17.27 -4.77 -11.02
C GLU A 130 -16.21 -3.83 -10.45
N SER A 131 -16.41 -2.51 -10.58
CA SER A 131 -15.51 -1.49 -10.03
C SER A 131 -15.41 -1.55 -8.50
N ILE A 132 -16.55 -1.76 -7.83
CA ILE A 132 -16.63 -1.87 -6.37
C ILE A 132 -15.89 -3.13 -5.90
N LEU A 133 -16.15 -4.26 -6.57
CA LEU A 133 -15.50 -5.53 -6.27
C LEU A 133 -13.99 -5.44 -6.46
N GLU A 134 -13.53 -4.79 -7.52
CA GLU A 134 -12.09 -4.61 -7.78
C GLU A 134 -11.44 -3.65 -6.78
N TYR A 135 -12.13 -2.57 -6.37
CA TYR A 135 -11.65 -1.65 -5.34
C TYR A 135 -11.46 -2.35 -3.98
N PHE A 136 -12.41 -3.21 -3.58
CA PHE A 136 -12.34 -3.92 -2.30
C PHE A 136 -11.55 -5.22 -2.31
N ARG A 137 -11.21 -5.74 -3.50
CA ARG A 137 -10.46 -6.99 -3.67
C ARG A 137 -9.21 -7.10 -2.78
N PRO A 138 -8.33 -6.09 -2.67
CA PRO A 138 -7.15 -6.23 -1.83
C PRO A 138 -7.42 -6.07 -0.33
N TYR A 139 -8.60 -5.59 0.04
CA TYR A 139 -9.05 -5.47 1.43
C TYR A 139 -9.90 -6.66 1.87
N LEU A 140 -10.26 -7.56 0.95
CA LEU A 140 -11.09 -8.73 1.23
C LEU A 140 -10.22 -9.94 1.60
N GLY A 141 -10.20 -10.28 2.88
CA GLY A 141 -9.61 -11.52 3.38
C GLY A 141 -10.59 -12.69 3.22
N ARG A 142 -10.08 -13.84 2.76
CA ARG A 142 -10.83 -15.10 2.67
C ARG A 142 -10.03 -16.22 3.31
N ILE A 143 -10.62 -16.88 4.30
CA ILE A 143 -10.08 -18.11 4.90
C ILE A 143 -11.12 -19.22 4.87
N GLU A 144 -10.65 -20.46 4.85
CA GLU A 144 -11.48 -21.65 4.93
C GLU A 144 -11.12 -22.40 6.22
N ILE A 145 -12.11 -22.66 7.06
CA ILE A 145 -11.94 -23.37 8.32
C ILE A 145 -12.83 -24.60 8.37
N MET A 146 -12.45 -25.59 9.19
CA MET A 146 -13.33 -26.72 9.46
C MET A 146 -14.30 -26.34 10.57
N GLY A 147 -15.57 -26.22 10.23
CA GLY A 147 -16.64 -25.92 11.19
C GLY A 147 -16.97 -27.10 12.09
N ALA A 148 -17.73 -26.84 13.16
CA ALA A 148 -18.18 -27.87 14.11
C ALA A 148 -18.99 -29.00 13.44
N SER A 149 -19.61 -28.71 12.30
CA SER A 149 -20.36 -29.65 11.47
C SER A 149 -19.48 -30.58 10.61
N ARG A 150 -18.14 -30.50 10.74
CA ARG A 150 -17.15 -31.15 9.85
C ARG A 150 -17.30 -30.76 8.38
N ARG A 151 -17.86 -29.57 8.13
CA ARG A 151 -17.93 -28.97 6.80
C ARG A 151 -16.95 -27.81 6.74
N ILE A 152 -16.45 -27.55 5.54
CA ILE A 152 -15.59 -26.40 5.29
C ILE A 152 -16.48 -25.15 5.29
N GLU A 153 -16.17 -24.20 6.15
CA GLU A 153 -16.82 -22.91 6.27
C GLU A 153 -15.86 -21.83 5.77
N ARG A 154 -16.38 -20.89 4.96
CA ARG A 154 -15.60 -19.76 4.46
C ARG A 154 -15.92 -18.53 5.28
N ILE A 155 -14.87 -17.86 5.75
CA ILE A 155 -14.99 -16.62 6.50
C ILE A 155 -14.35 -15.50 5.68
N TYR A 156 -15.15 -14.45 5.49
CA TYR A 156 -14.73 -13.19 4.89
C TYR A 156 -14.47 -12.17 6.00
N PHE A 157 -13.40 -11.40 5.88
CA PHE A 157 -13.05 -10.35 6.83
C PHE A 157 -12.35 -9.19 6.12
N GLU A 158 -12.41 -8.01 6.72
CA GLU A 158 -11.70 -6.84 6.24
C GLU A 158 -10.24 -6.88 6.67
N ILE A 159 -9.33 -6.63 5.73
CA ILE A 159 -7.91 -6.41 5.98
C ILE A 159 -7.69 -4.91 6.04
N SER A 160 -7.15 -4.40 7.17
CA SER A 160 -6.84 -2.98 7.27
C SER A 160 -5.71 -2.58 6.32
N GLU A 161 -5.78 -1.35 5.83
CA GLU A 161 -4.78 -0.75 4.94
C GLU A 161 -3.40 -0.67 5.61
N THR A 162 -3.36 -0.38 6.91
CA THR A 162 -2.15 -0.36 7.73
C THR A 162 -1.50 -1.73 7.83
N ASN A 163 -2.28 -2.78 8.12
CA ASN A 163 -1.75 -4.14 8.23
C ASN A 163 -1.21 -4.62 6.88
N ARG A 164 -1.89 -4.27 5.78
CA ARG A 164 -1.42 -4.58 4.43
C ARG A 164 -0.10 -3.90 4.11
N ALA A 165 0.02 -2.58 4.33
CA ALA A 165 1.25 -1.85 4.08
C ALA A 165 2.44 -2.40 4.90
N GLN A 166 2.19 -2.80 6.15
CA GLN A 166 3.18 -3.47 6.98
C GLN A 166 3.58 -4.84 6.40
N TRP A 167 2.63 -5.61 5.86
CA TRP A 167 2.91 -6.92 5.25
C TRP A 167 3.74 -6.82 3.97
N GLU A 168 3.60 -5.71 3.24
CA GLU A 168 4.37 -5.45 2.02
C GLU A 168 5.82 -5.01 2.29
N MET A 169 6.18 -4.71 3.54
CA MET A 169 7.54 -4.30 3.92
C MET A 169 8.57 -5.40 3.57
N PRO A 170 9.72 -5.05 2.95
CA PRO A 170 10.73 -6.00 2.52
C PRO A 170 11.22 -6.95 3.62
N GLN A 171 11.25 -6.47 4.86
CA GLN A 171 11.67 -7.22 6.04
C GLN A 171 10.71 -8.38 6.33
N VAL A 172 9.40 -8.11 6.36
CA VAL A 172 8.35 -9.12 6.60
C VAL A 172 8.32 -10.12 5.46
N ARG A 173 8.41 -9.64 4.21
CA ARG A 173 8.45 -10.50 3.03
C ARG A 173 9.69 -11.41 3.00
N CYS A 174 10.89 -10.90 3.32
CA CYS A 174 12.11 -11.72 3.37
C CYS A 174 12.02 -12.76 4.50
N MET A 175 11.42 -12.42 5.65
CA MET A 175 11.20 -13.37 6.76
C MET A 175 10.23 -14.51 6.38
N LEU A 176 9.09 -14.19 5.77
CA LEU A 176 8.13 -15.18 5.28
C LEU A 176 8.76 -16.12 4.24
N ALA A 177 9.51 -15.55 3.28
CA ALA A 177 10.23 -16.34 2.29
C ALA A 177 11.27 -17.26 2.96
N CYS A 178 12.05 -16.75 3.92
CA CYS A 178 13.02 -17.56 4.64
C CYS A 178 12.36 -18.73 5.41
N GLY A 179 11.21 -18.47 6.06
CA GLY A 179 10.44 -19.46 6.80
C GLY A 179 9.79 -20.52 5.92
N LEU A 180 9.29 -20.15 4.73
CA LEU A 180 8.70 -21.09 3.76
C LEU A 180 9.75 -22.04 3.15
N TRP A 181 10.98 -21.58 2.98
CA TRP A 181 12.06 -22.34 2.36
C TRP A 181 13.02 -22.98 3.37
N GLY A 182 12.74 -22.89 4.68
CA GLY A 182 13.55 -23.52 5.72
C GLY A 182 15.00 -23.06 5.80
N HIS A 183 15.32 -21.88 5.25
CA HIS A 183 16.67 -21.32 5.28
C HIS A 183 16.94 -20.57 6.59
N ALA A 184 18.23 -20.50 6.97
CA ALA A 184 18.69 -19.77 8.15
C ALA A 184 18.31 -18.28 8.09
N PRO A 185 17.98 -17.64 9.24
CA PRO A 185 17.41 -16.29 9.27
C PRO A 185 18.30 -15.29 8.53
N CYS A 186 17.71 -14.60 7.55
CA CYS A 186 18.35 -13.50 6.84
C CYS A 186 18.77 -12.41 7.82
N THR A 187 20.08 -12.29 8.06
CA THR A 187 20.63 -11.15 8.79
C THR A 187 20.56 -9.91 7.91
N LEU A 188 19.80 -8.91 8.36
CA LEU A 188 19.73 -7.59 7.75
C LEU A 188 21.11 -6.92 7.90
N GLY A 189 21.82 -6.75 6.78
CA GLY A 189 22.98 -5.87 6.73
C GLY A 189 22.55 -4.39 6.92
N PRO A 190 23.49 -3.48 7.23
CA PRO A 190 23.18 -2.10 7.63
C PRO A 190 22.64 -1.19 6.51
N HIS A 191 22.37 -1.72 5.31
CA HIS A 191 21.77 -0.96 4.20
C HIS A 191 20.34 -1.45 3.91
N PRO A 192 19.33 -0.55 3.92
CA PRO A 192 17.96 -0.89 3.56
C PRO A 192 17.91 -1.20 2.07
N GLY A 193 17.84 -2.49 1.69
CA GLY A 193 17.64 -2.89 0.30
C GLY A 193 18.33 -4.19 -0.16
N LEU A 194 19.21 -4.81 0.63
CA LEU A 194 19.86 -6.07 0.25
C LEU A 194 19.67 -7.16 1.30
N CYS A 195 18.83 -8.15 0.98
CA CYS A 195 18.78 -9.42 1.71
C CYS A 195 20.06 -10.21 1.34
N MET A 196 21.08 -10.19 2.19
CA MET A 196 22.46 -10.69 1.93
C MET A 196 22.56 -12.20 1.66
N LEU A 197 21.51 -13.00 1.91
CA LEU A 197 21.51 -14.44 1.60
C LEU A 197 20.97 -14.79 0.20
N CYS A 198 20.36 -13.83 -0.51
CA CYS A 198 19.86 -14.08 -1.87
C CYS A 198 20.96 -14.03 -2.95
N THR A 199 22.17 -13.59 -2.61
CA THR A 199 23.25 -13.40 -3.61
C THR A 199 24.17 -14.62 -3.78
N SER A 200 24.15 -15.61 -2.88
CA SER A 200 25.07 -16.76 -2.94
C SER A 200 24.45 -18.10 -3.34
N ALA A 201 23.15 -18.33 -3.09
CA ALA A 201 22.54 -19.64 -3.39
C ALA A 201 21.86 -19.74 -4.77
N LEU A 202 21.35 -18.64 -5.34
CA LEU A 202 20.64 -18.69 -6.63
C LEU A 202 21.56 -18.56 -7.85
N LYS A 203 22.77 -18.00 -7.68
CA LYS A 203 23.77 -17.90 -8.75
C LYS A 203 24.40 -19.25 -9.13
N THR A 204 24.28 -20.27 -8.28
CA THR A 204 24.87 -21.59 -8.53
C THR A 204 23.87 -22.57 -9.17
N LEU A 205 22.56 -22.28 -9.16
CA LEU A 205 21.55 -23.20 -9.70
C LEU A 205 20.99 -22.78 -11.07
N MET A 206 21.09 -21.52 -11.46
CA MET A 206 20.73 -21.07 -12.81
C MET A 206 21.96 -20.53 -13.53
N GLY A 207 22.60 -21.39 -14.33
CA GLY A 207 23.64 -21.01 -15.27
C GLY A 207 23.11 -20.12 -16.40
N LEU A 208 22.79 -18.87 -16.09
CA LEU A 208 22.47 -17.84 -17.06
C LEU A 208 23.44 -16.67 -16.88
N CYS A 209 24.57 -16.77 -17.55
CA CYS A 209 25.32 -15.60 -17.99
C CYS A 209 24.41 -14.79 -18.91
N SER A 210 24.12 -13.54 -18.54
CA SER A 210 24.03 -12.48 -19.54
C SER A 210 24.54 -11.19 -18.93
N ALA A 211 25.73 -10.81 -19.40
CA ALA A 211 26.30 -9.51 -19.20
C ALA A 211 25.44 -8.47 -19.93
N HIS A 212 24.96 -7.47 -19.21
CA HIS A 212 24.80 -6.13 -19.75
C HIS A 212 25.30 -5.14 -18.71
N ALA A 213 26.49 -4.64 -19.00
CA ALA A 213 27.11 -3.51 -18.34
C ALA A 213 26.37 -2.22 -18.71
N ASN A 214 26.26 -1.31 -17.77
CA ASN A 214 26.41 0.12 -18.06
C ASN A 214 27.18 0.80 -16.92
N PRO A 215 27.99 1.83 -17.23
CA PRO A 215 29.21 2.12 -16.50
C PRO A 215 29.05 3.30 -15.52
N CYS A 216 29.78 3.25 -14.41
CA CYS A 216 30.07 4.43 -13.57
C CYS A 216 31.04 5.37 -14.31
N PRO A 217 30.88 6.70 -14.20
CA PRO A 217 31.70 7.66 -14.94
C PRO A 217 33.09 7.85 -14.30
N PRO A 218 34.12 8.27 -15.08
CA PRO A 218 35.52 8.23 -14.68
C PRO A 218 36.07 9.62 -14.32
N PHE A 219 36.46 9.84 -13.07
CA PHE A 219 37.40 10.85 -12.58
C PHE A 219 37.85 10.33 -11.20
N CYS A 220 39.11 10.14 -10.80
CA CYS A 220 40.39 10.59 -11.32
C CYS A 220 41.48 9.60 -10.86
N THR A 221 42.47 9.40 -11.72
CA THR A 221 43.68 8.59 -11.54
C THR A 221 44.85 9.37 -10.91
N HIS A 222 45.74 8.64 -10.22
CA HIS A 222 47.16 8.93 -9.89
C HIS A 222 47.51 10.04 -8.87
N PHE A 223 48.27 9.67 -7.81
CA PHE A 223 49.68 10.08 -7.63
C PHE A 223 50.38 9.27 -6.50
N ARG A 224 51.69 9.01 -6.66
CA ARG A 224 52.54 8.11 -5.85
C ARG A 224 53.73 8.92 -5.29
N GLY A 225 53.97 8.87 -3.97
CA GLY A 225 55.24 9.19 -3.25
C GLY A 225 55.42 10.62 -2.68
N PRO A 226 56.42 10.87 -1.81
CA PRO A 226 56.72 10.28 -0.49
C PRO A 226 56.75 11.33 0.67
N ALA A 227 56.93 10.89 1.93
CA ALA A 227 56.81 11.67 3.19
C ALA A 227 58.05 12.49 3.62
N VAL A 228 57.86 13.66 4.26
CA VAL A 228 58.84 14.48 5.04
C VAL A 228 58.09 15.34 6.11
N PRO A 229 58.67 15.68 7.30
CA PRO A 229 57.94 15.88 8.57
C PRO A 229 57.73 17.32 9.08
N LEU A 230 57.03 17.39 10.24
CA LEU A 230 56.53 18.46 11.11
C LEU A 230 57.50 19.62 11.46
N ASP A 231 57.03 20.89 11.45
CA ASP A 231 57.11 21.83 12.60
C ASP A 231 56.65 23.28 12.31
N THR A 232 56.24 23.97 13.38
CA THR A 232 56.10 25.43 13.65
C THR A 232 54.75 26.18 13.53
N LEU A 233 54.24 26.55 14.72
CA LEU A 233 53.57 27.79 15.19
C LEU A 233 52.40 28.44 14.42
N GLY A 234 51.30 28.70 15.17
CA GLY A 234 50.53 29.95 15.04
C GLY A 234 49.00 29.80 14.96
N SER A 235 48.32 29.99 16.09
CA SER A 235 46.86 30.16 16.27
C SER A 235 46.29 31.40 15.52
N PRO A 236 44.99 31.76 15.61
CA PRO A 236 43.76 31.06 15.20
C PRO A 236 42.88 31.96 14.29
N LEU A 237 42.32 31.47 13.17
CA LEU A 237 41.09 31.99 12.52
C LEU A 237 40.86 31.25 11.20
N ALA A 238 40.08 30.18 11.24
CA ALA A 238 39.47 29.58 10.04
C ALA A 238 38.19 28.81 10.43
N HIS A 239 37.23 29.52 11.03
CA HIS A 239 35.83 29.17 10.84
C HIS A 239 35.44 29.60 9.42
N LEU A 240 35.68 28.74 8.44
CA LEU A 240 35.07 28.73 7.10
C LEU A 240 35.69 27.57 6.31
N LEU A 241 34.84 26.72 5.74
CA LEU A 241 35.10 25.54 4.88
C LEU A 241 35.24 24.18 5.61
N GLN A 242 34.13 23.41 5.59
CA GLN A 242 34.09 21.93 5.68
C GLN A 242 34.75 21.28 4.43
N PRO A 243 34.90 19.93 4.27
CA PRO A 243 34.85 18.78 5.20
C PRO A 243 36.01 17.74 4.98
N TRP A 244 36.13 16.70 5.83
CA TRP A 244 36.45 15.26 5.54
C TRP A 244 37.24 14.54 6.66
N CYS A 245 36.78 13.32 6.95
CA CYS A 245 37.49 12.13 7.44
C CYS A 245 38.44 12.21 8.67
N THR A 246 38.09 11.44 9.71
CA THR A 246 39.02 10.45 10.31
C THR A 246 38.25 9.27 10.92
N HIS A 247 38.45 8.09 10.33
CA HIS A 247 38.37 6.82 11.05
C HIS A 247 39.47 6.80 12.13
N GLY A 248 39.11 6.42 13.36
CA GLY A 248 40.05 5.97 14.38
C GLY A 248 39.84 4.48 14.63
N CYS A 249 40.71 3.65 14.09
CA CYS A 249 40.94 2.29 14.57
C CYS A 249 41.70 2.35 15.90
N THR A 250 41.24 1.61 16.91
CA THR A 250 42.07 1.14 18.02
C THR A 250 41.84 -0.36 18.27
N PRO A 251 42.87 -1.11 18.73
CA PRO A 251 43.01 -2.56 18.59
C PRO A 251 42.65 -3.32 19.89
N PRO A 252 42.70 -4.68 19.93
CA PRO A 252 42.10 -5.46 21.00
C PRO A 252 43.05 -5.58 22.21
N LEU A 253 42.50 -5.57 23.42
CA LEU A 253 43.24 -5.88 24.65
C LEU A 253 42.48 -6.89 25.49
N ALA A 254 43.25 -7.87 25.96
CA ALA A 254 42.85 -9.14 26.50
C ALA A 254 42.61 -9.13 28.03
N ALA A 255 41.95 -10.21 28.47
CA ALA A 255 42.12 -10.95 29.72
C ALA A 255 41.43 -10.48 31.02
N GLY A 256 40.66 -11.44 31.58
CA GLY A 256 40.25 -11.56 32.99
C GLY A 256 38.83 -11.03 33.30
N THR A 257 37.93 -11.70 34.03
CA THR A 257 38.02 -12.85 34.93
C THR A 257 36.58 -13.28 35.33
N LEU A 258 36.32 -14.60 35.29
CA LEU A 258 35.43 -15.47 36.08
C LEU A 258 33.93 -15.16 36.38
N CYS A 259 33.16 -16.24 36.11
CA CYS A 259 32.12 -16.89 36.92
C CYS A 259 30.63 -16.47 36.82
N LEU A 260 29.87 -17.43 36.28
CA LEU A 260 28.43 -17.67 36.47
C LEU A 260 28.02 -17.71 37.95
N PRO A 261 26.72 -17.51 38.26
CA PRO A 261 25.93 -18.71 38.53
C PRO A 261 24.54 -18.74 37.85
N PHE A 262 24.15 -19.98 37.55
CA PHE A 262 22.81 -20.52 37.33
C PHE A 262 21.66 -19.86 38.12
N ALA A 263 20.49 -19.67 37.48
CA ALA A 263 19.19 -19.94 38.09
C ALA A 263 18.05 -20.05 37.06
N HIS A 264 17.59 -21.29 36.87
CA HIS A 264 16.20 -21.75 36.64
C HIS A 264 15.20 -20.94 35.78
N SER A 265 14.80 -21.57 34.67
CA SER A 265 13.42 -21.56 34.16
C SER A 265 12.47 -22.22 35.17
N PRO A 266 11.22 -21.76 35.29
CA PRO A 266 10.14 -22.52 34.67
C PRO A 266 8.95 -21.66 34.22
N TRP A 267 8.48 -21.82 32.97
CA TRP A 267 7.11 -21.45 32.60
C TRP A 267 6.42 -22.67 32.01
N LYS A 268 5.52 -23.26 32.82
CA LYS A 268 4.46 -24.18 32.37
C LYS A 268 3.26 -23.34 31.90
N PRO A 269 2.50 -23.82 30.91
CA PRO A 269 1.32 -23.12 30.41
C PRO A 269 0.10 -23.38 31.29
N LEU A 270 -0.78 -22.38 31.36
CA LEU A 270 -2.20 -22.49 31.69
C LEU A 270 -2.99 -22.09 30.43
#